data_AF-A0A1G2G6I0-F1
#
_entry.id   AF-A0A1G2G6I0-F1
#
_cell.length_a   1.000
_cell.length_b   1.000
_cell.length_c   1.000
_cell.angle_alpha   90.00
_cell.angle_beta   90.00
_cell.angle_gamma   90.00
#
_symmetry.space_group_name_H-M   'P 1'
#
loop_
_entity.id
_entity.type
_entity.pdbx_description
1 polymer ?
#
loop_
_entity_poly.entity_id
_entity_poly.type
_entity_poly.pdbx_seq_one_letter_code
_entity_poly.pdbx_strand_id
1 'polypeptide(L)'
;MELSVAFVGNAFMQKTNKRYRGKDKTTDVLSFALEKQLSEILISIPKARADARAEHMPFAKKLEQLLIHGMLHIKGYDHERSVAEARRMQARERRIAQKL
;
A
#
# COMPACT_ATOMS: atom_id res chain seq x y z
N MET A 1 -14.12 10.56 6.76
CA MET A 1 -13.30 9.41 6.34
C MET A 1 -12.64 8.86 7.57
N GLU A 2 -12.95 7.62 7.89
CA GLU A 2 -12.30 6.88 8.94
C GLU A 2 -11.37 5.85 8.28
N LEU A 3 -10.14 5.77 8.78
CA LEU A 3 -9.09 4.93 8.22
C LEU A 3 -8.59 3.95 9.28
N SER A 4 -8.77 2.66 9.01
CA SER A 4 -8.08 1.58 9.71
C SER A 4 -6.74 1.30 9.03
N VAL A 5 -5.69 1.12 9.82
CA VAL A 5 -4.41 0.59 9.35
C VAL A 5 -4.08 -0.63 10.20
N ALA A 6 -3.98 -1.80 9.58
CA ALA A 6 -3.67 -3.04 10.27
C ALA A 6 -2.34 -3.62 9.79
N PHE A 7 -1.48 -3.93 10.76
CA PHE A 7 -0.23 -4.64 10.53
C PHE A 7 -0.44 -6.14 10.65
N VAL A 8 -0.09 -6.88 9.60
CA VAL A 8 -0.41 -8.31 9.48
C VAL A 8 0.83 -9.13 9.10
N GLY A 9 0.71 -10.45 9.20
CA GLY A 9 1.73 -11.39 8.71
C GLY A 9 1.49 -11.83 7.26
N ASN A 10 2.53 -12.41 6.65
CA ASN A 10 2.49 -12.89 5.25
C ASN A 10 1.35 -13.87 4.97
N ALA A 11 1.07 -14.79 5.89
CA ALA A 11 0.03 -15.80 5.68
C ALA A 11 -1.37 -15.19 5.57
N PHE A 12 -1.69 -14.21 6.44
CA PHE A 12 -2.94 -13.46 6.35
C PHE A 12 -2.97 -12.63 5.06
N MET A 13 -1.88 -11.91 4.76
CA MET A 13 -1.78 -11.10 3.57
C MET A 13 -1.96 -11.90 2.26
N GLN A 14 -1.34 -13.08 2.13
CA GLN A 14 -1.51 -13.95 0.98
C GLN A 14 -2.95 -14.45 0.83
N LYS A 15 -3.59 -14.89 1.93
CA LYS A 15 -5.00 -15.30 1.91
C LYS A 15 -5.90 -14.15 1.45
N THR A 16 -5.66 -12.94 1.94
CA THR A 16 -6.42 -11.75 1.55
C THR A 16 -6.17 -11.36 0.09
N ASN A 17 -4.92 -11.37 -0.37
CA ASN A 17 -4.56 -11.06 -1.76
C ASN A 17 -5.19 -12.07 -2.74
N LYS A 18 -5.21 -13.36 -2.37
CA LYS A 18 -5.91 -14.40 -3.13
C LYS A 18 -7.41 -14.12 -3.20
N ARG A 19 -8.03 -13.82 -2.06
CA ARG A 19 -9.48 -13.59 -1.95
C ARG A 19 -9.96 -12.39 -2.77
N TYR A 20 -9.24 -11.27 -2.71
CA TYR A 20 -9.73 -10.00 -3.27
C TYR A 20 -9.08 -9.61 -4.61
N ARG A 21 -7.89 -10.13 -4.92
CA ARG A 21 -7.19 -9.86 -6.20
C ARG A 21 -6.96 -11.12 -7.05
N GLY A 22 -7.35 -12.30 -6.58
CA GLY A 22 -7.06 -13.57 -7.25
C GLY A 22 -5.58 -13.96 -7.27
N LYS A 23 -4.72 -13.24 -6.51
CA LYS A 23 -3.27 -13.42 -6.53
C LYS A 23 -2.82 -14.25 -5.32
N ASP A 24 -2.51 -15.54 -5.54
CA ASP A 24 -2.04 -16.46 -4.49
C ASP A 24 -0.56 -16.24 -4.15
N LYS A 25 -0.23 -15.04 -3.66
CA LYS A 25 1.08 -14.65 -3.18
C LYS A 25 0.96 -13.52 -2.16
N THR A 26 1.92 -13.41 -1.25
CA THR A 26 1.99 -12.24 -0.36
C THR A 26 2.30 -10.97 -1.15
N THR A 27 1.81 -9.84 -0.65
CA THR A 27 2.20 -8.48 -1.10
C THR A 27 2.59 -7.66 0.13
N ASP A 28 3.15 -6.48 -0.06
CA ASP A 28 3.51 -5.54 1.00
C ASP A 28 2.29 -4.77 1.55
N VAL A 29 1.39 -4.31 0.67
CA VAL A 29 0.21 -3.52 1.02
C VAL A 29 -1.05 -3.91 0.22
N LEU A 30 -2.21 -3.84 0.88
CA LEU A 30 -3.53 -3.85 0.24
C LEU A 30 -4.34 -2.68 0.77
N SER A 31 -5.15 -2.06 -0.10
CA SER A 31 -5.97 -0.90 0.25
C SER A 31 -7.41 -1.15 -0.17
N PHE A 32 -8.34 -0.91 0.75
CA PHE A 32 -9.77 -1.13 0.58
C PHE A 32 -10.51 0.19 0.81
N ALA A 33 -11.17 0.69 -0.23
CA ALA A 33 -12.16 1.75 -0.10
C ALA A 33 -13.53 1.08 0.12
N LEU A 34 -13.98 1.02 1.38
CA LEU A 34 -15.23 0.37 1.78
C LEU A 34 -16.39 1.36 1.74
N GLU A 35 -17.61 0.86 1.93
CA GLU A 35 -18.82 1.69 2.01
C GLU A 35 -18.80 2.63 3.24
N LYS A 36 -19.64 3.69 3.20
CA LYS A 36 -19.90 4.60 4.33
C LYS A 36 -18.66 5.31 4.93
N GLN A 37 -17.72 5.71 4.08
CA GLN A 37 -16.48 6.43 4.45
C GLN A 37 -15.45 5.64 5.27
N LEU A 38 -15.60 4.32 5.36
CA LEU A 38 -14.61 3.44 5.96
C LEU A 38 -13.54 3.07 4.93
N SER A 39 -12.29 3.10 5.33
CA SER A 39 -11.18 2.65 4.49
C SER A 39 -10.19 1.86 5.32
N GLU A 40 -9.56 0.87 4.70
CA GLU A 40 -8.61 0.00 5.38
C GLU A 40 -7.34 -0.17 4.56
N ILE A 41 -6.19 -0.04 5.22
CA ILE A 41 -4.89 -0.39 4.66
C ILE A 41 -4.34 -1.55 5.48
N LEU A 42 -4.05 -2.66 4.80
CA LEU A 42 -3.31 -3.78 5.38
C LEU A 42 -1.87 -3.70 4.95
N ILE A 43 -0.92 -3.76 5.90
CA ILE A 43 0.51 -3.80 5.62
C ILE A 43 1.10 -5.08 6.20
N SER A 44 1.76 -5.88 5.35
CA SER A 44 2.52 -7.04 5.82
C SER A 44 3.89 -6.60 6.33
N ILE A 45 4.09 -6.60 7.65
CA ILE A 45 5.36 -6.18 8.26
C ILE A 45 6.54 -7.07 7.83
N PRO A 46 6.43 -8.41 7.80
CA PRO A 46 7.54 -9.25 7.35
C PRO A 46 7.93 -8.99 5.89
N LYS A 47 6.94 -8.80 5.00
CA LYS A 47 7.16 -8.49 3.58
C LYS A 47 7.76 -7.10 3.41
N ALA A 48 7.19 -6.08 4.04
CA ALA A 48 7.72 -4.71 4.00
C ALA A 48 9.16 -4.62 4.53
N ARG A 49 9.51 -5.37 5.59
CA ARG A 49 10.90 -5.46 6.07
C ARG A 49 11.84 -6.14 5.06
N ALA A 50 11.37 -7.19 4.40
CA ALA A 50 12.16 -7.86 3.37
C ALA A 50 12.40 -6.94 2.16
N ASP A 51 11.37 -6.22 1.73
CA ASP A 51 11.44 -5.28 0.60
C ASP A 51 12.33 -4.08 0.93
N ALA A 52 12.20 -3.51 2.15
CA ALA A 52 13.10 -2.47 2.63
C ALA A 52 14.58 -2.89 2.58
N ARG A 53 14.90 -4.13 3.00
CA ARG A 53 16.27 -4.66 2.91
C ARG A 53 16.74 -4.84 1.47
N ALA A 54 15.89 -5.41 0.61
CA ALA A 54 16.22 -5.62 -0.80
C ALA A 54 16.45 -4.31 -1.56
N GLU A 55 15.75 -3.24 -1.17
CA GLU A 55 15.88 -1.90 -1.75
C GLU A 55 16.91 -1.02 -1.03
N HIS A 56 17.67 -1.56 -0.06
CA HIS A 56 18.62 -0.81 0.77
C HIS A 56 18.02 0.46 1.41
N MET A 57 16.76 0.36 1.84
CA MET A 57 15.98 1.46 2.40
C MET A 57 15.74 1.27 3.90
N PRO A 58 15.77 2.35 4.71
CA PRO A 58 15.30 2.29 6.10
C PRO A 58 13.86 1.79 6.18
N PHE A 59 13.58 0.85 7.09
CA PHE A 59 12.24 0.28 7.23
C PHE A 59 11.15 1.34 7.48
N ALA A 60 11.45 2.39 8.26
CA ALA A 60 10.53 3.50 8.50
C ALA A 60 10.13 4.21 7.19
N LYS A 61 11.08 4.43 6.28
CA LYS A 61 10.83 5.04 4.98
C LYS A 61 9.99 4.14 4.08
N LYS A 62 10.20 2.81 4.14
CA LYS A 62 9.33 1.85 3.42
C LYS A 62 7.90 1.89 3.97
N LEU A 63 7.72 1.93 5.28
CA LEU A 63 6.38 2.06 5.88
C LEU A 63 5.68 3.37 5.45
N GLU A 64 6.41 4.49 5.47
CA GLU A 64 5.92 5.77 4.98
C GLU A 64 5.45 5.67 3.52
N GLN A 65 6.28 5.09 2.64
CA GLN A 65 5.92 4.86 1.24
C GLN A 65 4.64 4.03 1.11
N LEU A 66 4.52 2.91 1.85
CA LEU A 66 3.34 2.03 1.78
C LEU A 66 2.07 2.72 2.29
N LEU A 67 2.18 3.55 3.33
CA LEU A 67 1.06 4.34 3.84
C LEU A 67 0.61 5.39 2.82
N ILE A 68 1.54 6.17 2.26
CA ILE A 68 1.24 7.16 1.22
C ILE A 68 0.60 6.47 0.01
N HIS A 69 1.20 5.37 -0.45
CA HIS A 69 0.72 4.58 -1.58
C HIS A 69 -0.71 4.07 -1.35
N GLY A 70 -0.97 3.46 -0.19
CA GLY A 70 -2.29 2.93 0.14
C GLY A 70 -3.35 4.01 0.27
N MET A 71 -3.00 5.15 0.88
CA MET A 71 -3.89 6.31 0.96
C MET A 71 -4.24 6.87 -0.42
N LEU A 72 -3.28 6.92 -1.35
CA LEU A 72 -3.54 7.38 -2.71
C LEU A 72 -4.48 6.44 -3.46
N HIS A 73 -4.33 5.13 -3.29
CA HIS A 73 -5.28 4.15 -3.82
C HIS A 73 -6.69 4.36 -3.27
N ILE A 74 -6.84 4.59 -1.97
CA ILE A 74 -8.14 4.93 -1.35
C ILE A 74 -8.73 6.22 -1.94
N LYS A 75 -7.90 7.20 -2.31
CA LYS A 75 -8.33 8.45 -2.98
C LYS A 75 -8.59 8.30 -4.48
N GLY A 76 -8.53 7.08 -5.03
CA GLY A 76 -8.85 6.78 -6.42
C GLY A 76 -7.69 6.97 -7.39
N TYR A 77 -6.46 7.14 -6.92
CA TYR A 77 -5.28 7.03 -7.77
C TYR A 77 -5.03 5.55 -8.10
N ASP A 78 -4.64 5.26 -9.33
CA ASP A 78 -4.40 3.88 -9.75
C ASP A 78 -3.22 3.83 -10.75
N HIS A 79 -2.14 3.16 -10.37
CA HIS A 79 -0.95 3.02 -11.20
C HIS A 79 -1.02 1.83 -12.16
N GLU A 80 -2.03 0.95 -12.05
CA GLU A 80 -2.18 -0.23 -12.91
C GLU A 80 -2.98 0.09 -14.20
N ARG A 81 -3.67 1.24 -14.27
CA ARG A 81 -4.53 1.62 -15.40
C ARG A 81 -3.80 2.18 -16.61
N SER A 82 -2.81 3.05 -16.41
CA SER A 82 -2.06 3.68 -17.51
C SER A 82 -0.74 4.27 -17.05
N VAL A 83 0.19 4.46 -18.00
CA VAL A 83 1.47 5.14 -17.75
C VAL A 83 1.27 6.58 -17.24
N ALA A 84 0.25 7.28 -17.74
CA ALA A 84 -0.06 8.65 -17.31
C ALA A 84 -0.54 8.70 -15.86
N GLU A 85 -1.44 7.77 -15.47
CA GLU A 85 -1.91 7.69 -14.07
C GLU A 85 -0.80 7.23 -13.13
N ALA A 86 0.04 6.27 -13.54
CA ALA A 86 1.21 5.85 -12.77
C ALA A 86 2.17 7.04 -12.51
N ARG A 87 2.47 7.84 -13.52
CA ARG A 87 3.30 9.06 -13.38
C ARG A 87 2.66 10.07 -12.44
N ARG A 88 1.34 10.27 -12.55
CA ARG A 88 0.58 11.19 -11.69
C ARG A 88 0.61 10.74 -10.23
N MET A 89 0.41 9.46 -9.98
CA MET A 89 0.47 8.87 -8.64
C MET A 89 1.87 9.00 -8.05
N GLN A 90 2.92 8.61 -8.79
CA GLN A 90 4.31 8.75 -8.34
C GLN A 90 4.71 10.21 -8.05
N ALA A 91 4.28 11.16 -8.87
CA ALA A 91 4.53 12.58 -8.61
C ALA A 91 3.84 13.03 -7.31
N ARG A 92 2.65 12.50 -7.03
CA ARG A 92 1.92 12.78 -5.80
C ARG A 92 2.57 12.14 -4.58
N GLU A 93 3.03 10.90 -4.67
CA GLU A 93 3.79 10.21 -3.62
C GLU A 93 5.02 11.04 -3.22
N ARG A 94 5.85 11.43 -4.19
CA ARG A 94 7.04 12.26 -3.95
C ARG A 94 6.72 13.57 -3.26
N ARG A 95 5.66 14.26 -3.71
CA ARG A 95 5.25 15.56 -3.13
C ARG A 95 4.77 15.44 -1.69
N ILE A 96 4.16 14.32 -1.31
CA ILE A 96 3.70 14.09 0.07
C ILE A 96 4.90 13.73 0.95
N ALA A 97 5.76 12.81 0.50
CA ALA A 97 6.95 12.39 1.25
C ALA A 97 7.90 13.55 1.58
N GLN A 98 8.01 14.56 0.71
CA GLN A 98 8.82 15.77 0.97
C GLN A 98 8.30 16.67 2.10
N LYS A 99 7.09 16.40 2.63
CA LYS A 99 6.46 17.19 3.70
C LYS A 99 6.53 16.49 5.07
N LEU A 100 7.09 15.29 5.12
CA LEU A 100 7.30 14.50 6.34
C LEU A 100 8.77 14.60 6.75
#